data_AF-A0A645FC17-F1
#
_entry.id   AF-A0A645FC17-F1
#
_cell.length_a   1.000
_cell.length_b   1.000
_cell.length_c   1.000
_cell.angle_alpha   90.00
_cell.angle_beta   90.00
_cell.angle_gamma   90.00
#
_symmetry.space_group_name_H-M   'P 1'
#
loop_
_entity.id
_entity.type
_entity.pdbx_description
1 polymer ?
#
loop_
_entity_poly.entity_id
_entity_poly.type
_entity_poly.pdbx_seq_one_letter_code
_entity_poly.pdbx_strand_id
1 'polypeptide(L)' 'MELKIHEELKPEYKCDCSRERVERALISIGRKDLQELVDEGKSEEILCHFCNKSYIFTNENISELLKSL' A
#
# COMPACT_ATOMS: atom_id res chain seq x y z
N MET A 1 40.06 -14.19 28.33
CA MET A 1 38.59 -14.38 28.22
C MET A 1 38.28 -14.28 26.75
N GLU A 2 37.79 -15.36 26.14
CA GLU A 2 37.56 -15.44 24.70
C GLU A 2 36.10 -15.16 24.37
N LEU A 3 35.89 -14.38 23.31
CA LEU A 3 34.57 -14.02 22.82
C LEU A 3 33.92 -15.23 22.16
N LYS A 4 32.74 -15.64 22.64
CA LYS A 4 31.95 -16.74 22.08
C LYS A 4 30.72 -16.18 21.37
N ILE A 5 30.69 -16.29 20.04
CA ILE A 5 29.50 -15.93 19.25
C ILE A 5 28.50 -17.09 19.34
N HIS A 6 27.26 -16.77 19.69
CA HIS A 6 26.18 -17.74 19.87
C HIS A 6 25.33 -17.94 18.62
N GLU A 7 25.12 -16.88 17.84
CA GLU A 7 24.32 -16.89 16.63
C GLU A 7 24.75 -15.74 15.73
N GLU A 8 24.64 -15.94 14.43
CA GLU A 8 24.85 -14.91 13.42
C GLU A 8 23.60 -14.84 12.54
N LEU A 9 23.09 -13.63 12.35
CA LEU A 9 21.96 -13.36 11.47
C LEU A 9 22.39 -12.27 10.50
N LYS A 10 21.98 -12.40 9.24
CA LYS A 10 22.17 -11.34 8.26
C LYS A 10 20.91 -10.47 8.22
N PRO A 11 20.97 -9.20 8.64
CA PRO A 11 19.84 -8.30 8.50
C PRO A 11 19.59 -8.01 7.02
N GLU A 12 18.33 -8.08 6.62
CA GLU A 12 17.88 -7.75 5.27
C GLU A 12 16.75 -6.73 5.35
N TYR A 13 16.73 -5.80 4.40
CA TYR A 13 15.61 -4.89 4.27
C TYR A 13 14.41 -5.64 3.67
N LYS A 14 13.28 -5.63 4.37
CA LYS A 14 12.03 -6.25 3.90
C LYS A 14 10.85 -5.34 4.19
N CYS A 15 10.05 -5.06 3.16
CA CYS A 15 8.76 -4.40 3.28
C CYS A 15 7.65 -5.40 2.97
N ASP A 16 6.60 -5.40 3.78
CA ASP A 16 5.43 -6.25 3.68
C ASP A 16 4.24 -5.50 3.05
N CYS A 17 4.50 -4.50 2.21
CA CYS A 17 3.47 -3.85 1.42
C CYS A 17 2.94 -4.81 0.34
N SER A 18 1.62 -4.83 0.19
CA SER A 18 0.91 -5.55 -0.87
C SER A 18 -0.16 -4.63 -1.44
N ARG A 19 -0.65 -4.96 -2.65
CA ARG A 19 -1.72 -4.19 -3.28
C ARG A 19 -2.97 -4.14 -2.38
N GLU A 20 -3.37 -5.28 -1.82
CA GLU A 20 -4.50 -5.38 -0.86
C GLU A 20 -4.32 -4.52 0.40
N ARG A 21 -3.08 -4.34 0.88
CA ARG A 21 -2.81 -3.44 2.01
C ARG A 21 -2.98 -1.98 1.62
N VAL A 22 -2.51 -1.62 0.44
CA VAL A 22 -2.67 -0.25 -0.08
C VAL A 22 -4.14 0.03 -0.39
N GLU A 23 -4.88 -0.94 -0.92
CA GLU A 23 -6.33 -0.85 -1.14
C GLU A 23 -7.09 -0.58 0.14
N ARG A 24 -6.76 -1.28 1.24
CA ARG A 24 -7.37 -0.99 2.55
C ARG A 24 -7.05 0.40 3.08
N ALA A 25 -5.84 0.90 2.83
CA ALA A 25 -5.47 2.26 3.19
C ALA A 25 -6.27 3.27 2.35
N LEU A 26 -6.41 3.02 1.04
CA LEU A 26 -7.22 3.82 0.13
C LEU A 26 -8.70 3.81 0.53
N ILE A 27 -9.25 2.66 0.96
CA ILE A 27 -10.62 2.54 1.49
C ILE A 27 -10.82 3.40 2.75
N SER A 28 -9.77 3.55 3.56
CA SER A 28 -9.84 4.24 4.85
C SER A 28 -10.01 5.76 4.74
N ILE A 29 -9.83 6.36 3.55
CA ILE A 29 -10.10 7.79 3.34
C ILE A 29 -11.60 8.11 3.38
N GLY A 30 -12.45 7.11 3.11
CA GLY A 30 -13.90 7.20 3.19
C GLY A 30 -14.61 7.29 1.83
N ARG A 31 -15.93 7.05 1.87
CA ARG A 31 -16.77 6.95 0.66
C ARG A 31 -16.80 8.23 -0.16
N LYS A 32 -16.82 9.39 0.51
CA LYS A 32 -16.96 10.69 -0.15
C LYS A 32 -15.73 10.99 -1.01
N ASP A 33 -14.55 10.93 -0.40
CA ASP A 33 -13.28 11.19 -1.09
C ASP A 33 -13.02 10.17 -2.21
N LEU A 34 -13.34 8.89 -2.00
CA LEU A 34 -13.26 7.89 -3.07
C LEU A 34 -14.23 8.17 -4.24
N GLN A 35 -15.43 8.64 -3.94
CA GLN A 35 -16.40 9.01 -4.97
C GLN A 35 -15.86 10.19 -5.79
N GLU A 36 -15.29 11.22 -5.16
CA GLU A 36 -14.65 12.34 -5.86
C GLU A 36 -13.53 11.87 -6.80
N LEU A 37 -12.69 10.92 -6.35
CA LEU A 37 -11.65 10.32 -7.20
C LEU A 37 -12.23 9.56 -8.41
N VAL A 38 -13.36 8.88 -8.22
CA VAL A 38 -14.07 8.19 -9.32
C VAL A 38 -14.65 9.21 -10.30
N ASP A 39 -15.30 10.26 -9.81
CA ASP A 39 -15.90 11.32 -10.63
C ASP A 39 -14.84 12.11 -11.43
N GLU A 40 -13.62 12.26 -10.90
CA GLU A 40 -12.50 12.86 -11.65
C GLU A 40 -12.03 12.01 -12.83
N GLY A 41 -12.35 10.71 -12.87
CA GLY A 41 -12.02 9.85 -14.00
C GLY A 41 -10.54 9.50 -14.16
N LYS A 42 -9.70 9.83 -13.17
CA LYS A 42 -8.24 9.67 -13.25
C LYS A 42 -7.77 8.39 -12.56
N SER A 43 -6.55 7.99 -12.89
CA SER A 43 -5.81 6.97 -12.16
C SER A 43 -4.97 7.62 -11.06
N GLU A 44 -5.00 7.05 -9.87
CA GLU A 44 -4.21 7.50 -8.73
C GLU A 44 -2.96 6.63 -8.58
N GLU A 45 -1.81 7.27 -8.36
CA GLU A 45 -0.56 6.59 -8.03
C GLU A 45 -0.30 6.69 -6.53
N ILE A 46 -0.17 5.54 -5.88
CA ILE A 46 0.12 5.46 -4.45
C ILE A 46 1.49 4.84 -4.25
N LEU A 47 2.37 5.57 -3.58
CA LEU A 47 3.69 5.09 -3.18
C LEU A 47 3.62 4.52 -1.77
N CYS A 48 4.18 3.32 -1.57
CA CYS A 48 4.40 2.81 -0.24
C CYS A 48 5.40 3.71 0.50
N HIS A 49 4.98 4.30 1.62
CA HIS A 49 5.83 5.20 2.40
C HIS A 49 7.12 4.55 2.92
N PHE A 50 7.16 3.21 3.05
CA PHE A 50 8.31 2.49 3.59
C PHE A 50 9.32 2.07 2.52
N CYS A 51 8.85 1.56 1.37
CA CYS A 51 9.72 1.02 0.32
C CYS A 51 9.66 1.74 -1.03
N ASN A 52 8.86 2.80 -1.13
CA ASN A 52 8.62 3.58 -2.36
C ASN A 52 8.12 2.77 -3.55
N LYS A 53 7.58 1.57 -3.33
CA LYS A 53 6.92 0.80 -4.39
C LYS A 53 5.66 1.55 -4.84
N SER A 54 5.54 1.75 -6.14
CA SER A 54 4.38 2.37 -6.77
C SER A 54 3.26 1.36 -7.02
N TYR A 55 2.04 1.79 -6.73
CA TYR A 55 0.79 1.08 -7.00
C TYR A 55 -0.15 2.03 -7.73
N ILE A 56 -0.46 1.69 -8.99
CA ILE A 56 -1.40 2.45 -9.81
C ILE A 56 -2.80 1.85 -9.64
N PHE A 57 -3.74 2.71 -9.27
CA PHE A 57 -5.17 2.40 -9.19
C PHE A 57 -5.87 3.10 -10.33
N THR A 58 -6.44 2.32 -11.25
CA THR A 58 -7.28 2.88 -12.30
C THR A 58 -8.62 3.33 -11.72
N ASN A 59 -9.32 4.19 -12.44
CA ASN A 59 -10.68 4.60 -12.07
C ASN A 59 -11.62 3.40 -11.83
N GLU A 60 -11.46 2.33 -12.63
CA GLU A 60 -12.18 1.07 -12.45
C GLU A 60 -11.84 0.41 -11.11
N ASN A 61 -10.55 0.35 -10.74
CA ASN A 61 -10.15 -0.21 -9.45
C ASN A 61 -10.73 0.59 -8.28
N ILE A 62 -10.69 1.92 -8.35
CA ILE A 62 -11.24 2.79 -7.30
C ILE A 62 -12.77 2.61 -7.22
N SER A 63 -13.44 2.46 -8.37
CA SER A 63 -14.87 2.15 -8.45
C SER A 63 -15.22 0.79 -7.83
N GLU A 64 -14.36 -0.21 -7.97
CA GLU A 64 -14.53 -1.52 -7.31
C GLU A 64 -14.35 -1.40 -5.79
N LEU A 65 -13.34 -0.65 -5.33
CA LEU A 65 -13.14 -0.40 -3.90
C LEU A 65 -14.33 0.31 -3.27
N LEU A 66 -14.93 1.27 -3.97
CA LEU A 66 -16.13 1.98 -3.54
C LEU A 66 -17.36 1.05 -3.39
N LYS A 67 -17.47 0.01 -4.21
CA LYS A 67 -18.54 -1.00 -4.11
C LYS A 67 -18.33 -1.98 -2.95
N SER A 68 -17.08 -2.12 -2.49
CA SER A 68 -16.71 -2.99 -1.36
C SER A 68 -16.86 -2.31 0.01
N LEU A 69 -17.22 -1.02 0.03
CA LEU A 69 -17.51 -0.21 1.22
C LEU A 69 -19.00 -0.29 1.61
#